data_AF-A0A7D6A253-F1
#
_entry.id   AF-A0A7D6A253-F1
#
_cell.length_a   1.000
_cell.length_b   1.000
_cell.length_c   1.000
_cell.angle_alpha   90.00
_cell.angle_beta   90.00
_cell.angle_gamma   90.00
#
_symmetry.space_group_name_H-M   'P 1'
#
loop_
_entity.id
_entity.type
_entity.pdbx_description
1 polymer ?
#
loop_
_entity_poly.entity_id
_entity_poly.type
_entity_poly.pdbx_seq_one_letter_code
_entity_poly.pdbx_strand_id
1 'polypeptide(L)'
;MMVTAEFSRFGKSQDAKFHGIVTFGPLFYFVFYIVNGVAGIFIMETVFPGLKASEQGIAEAVLKSSGVVGLLFIIVSQKRINTANYYMASLNMAGFASRGLGLRLPRAIWVIFVGGCVYSLMLTNVFSYLLKALAWQGVAVTSWVAILMTHYAIHPRIQHFEFRPGRVRAVMPGAWAILFSTAVGIYIIEFCAKGVWYVDFAPIIISAIAALSYWLITKSVHGRPIRRAGEPRSEVTDVWSQHIKCHICDRSYTAIEVDCDPSTDQKAICTGCAEGNHAFLQAVKQESQALSGRSESRLHFN
;
A
#
# COMPACT_ATOMS: atom_id res chain seq x y z
N MET A 1 -2.29 4.70 8.54
CA MET A 1 -2.68 5.88 7.73
C MET A 1 -1.44 6.43 7.05
N MET A 2 -1.35 6.34 5.71
CA MET A 2 -0.25 6.93 4.92
C MET A 2 -0.43 8.43 4.65
N VAL A 3 -1.31 9.09 5.40
CA VAL A 3 -1.69 10.48 5.19
C VAL A 3 -0.50 11.42 5.40
N THR A 4 0.40 11.09 6.34
CA THR A 4 1.66 11.81 6.56
C THR A 4 2.60 11.79 5.36
N ALA A 5 2.66 10.68 4.62
CA ALA A 5 3.46 10.56 3.40
C ALA A 5 2.84 11.33 2.23
N GLU A 6 1.52 11.45 2.16
CA GLU A 6 0.87 12.31 1.17
C GLU A 6 1.07 13.79 1.47
N PHE A 7 1.09 14.19 2.75
CA PHE A 7 1.36 15.57 3.14
C PHE A 7 2.82 15.97 2.97
N SER A 8 3.76 15.03 3.08
CA SER A 8 5.19 15.33 2.94
C SER A 8 5.56 15.88 1.56
N ARG A 9 4.77 15.58 0.51
CA ARG A 9 4.98 16.13 -0.86
C ARG A 9 4.84 17.64 -0.95
N PHE A 10 4.16 18.27 0.01
CA PHE A 10 4.01 19.72 0.08
C PHE A 10 5.13 20.40 0.88
N GLY A 11 6.01 19.62 1.50
CA GLY A 11 7.18 20.13 2.22
C GLY A 11 8.21 20.73 1.27
N LYS A 12 8.85 21.83 1.67
CA LYS A 12 9.97 22.40 0.92
C LYS A 12 11.19 21.49 1.05
N SER A 13 11.98 21.36 -0.02
CA SER A 13 13.19 20.52 -0.04
C SER A 13 14.21 20.92 1.04
N GLN A 14 14.30 22.20 1.39
CA GLN A 14 15.18 22.71 2.45
C GLN A 14 14.83 22.16 3.85
N ASP A 15 13.56 21.80 4.09
CA ASP A 15 13.06 21.35 5.39
C ASP A 15 12.94 19.81 5.46
N ALA A 16 13.45 19.11 4.43
CA ALA A 16 13.31 17.66 4.29
C ALA A 16 13.85 16.88 5.51
N LYS A 17 14.98 17.32 6.08
CA LYS A 17 15.58 16.66 7.26
C LYS A 17 14.70 16.81 8.51
N PHE A 18 14.14 18.00 8.74
CA PHE A 18 13.25 18.24 9.87
C PHE A 18 11.95 17.45 9.71
N HIS A 19 11.29 17.58 8.56
CA HIS A 19 10.04 16.87 8.29
C HIS A 19 10.21 15.35 8.29
N GLY A 20 11.34 14.84 7.77
CA GLY A 20 11.64 13.41 7.71
C GLY A 20 11.93 12.76 9.07
N ILE A 21 12.31 13.53 10.09
CA ILE A 21 12.60 13.02 11.44
C ILE A 21 11.46 13.33 12.41
N VAL A 22 10.96 14.57 12.38
CA VAL A 22 10.04 15.13 13.38
C VAL A 22 8.59 15.00 12.92
N THR A 23 8.20 15.67 11.84
CA THR A 23 6.79 15.84 11.45
C THR A 23 6.16 14.57 10.88
N PHE A 24 6.87 13.89 9.97
CA PHE A 24 6.40 12.69 9.27
C PHE A 24 7.28 11.48 9.54
N GLY A 25 8.23 11.62 10.47
CA GLY A 25 9.29 10.68 10.75
C GLY A 25 9.09 9.82 12.00
N PRO A 26 10.16 9.17 12.46
CA PRO A 26 10.13 8.28 13.61
C PRO A 26 9.61 8.94 14.89
N LEU A 27 9.92 10.22 15.12
CA LEU A 27 9.50 10.90 16.35
C LEU A 27 7.99 11.05 16.43
N PHE A 28 7.34 11.49 15.35
CA PHE A 28 5.88 11.57 15.29
C PHE A 28 5.24 10.22 15.60
N TYR A 29 5.68 9.14 14.94
CA TYR A 29 5.10 7.81 15.16
C TYR A 29 5.41 7.25 16.54
N PHE A 30 6.59 7.52 17.10
CA PHE A 30 6.94 7.11 18.46
C PHE A 30 6.00 7.77 19.48
N VAL A 31 5.81 9.08 19.41
CA VAL A 31 4.90 9.80 20.30
C VAL A 31 3.44 9.35 20.05
N PHE A 32 3.04 9.28 18.78
CA PHE A 32 1.66 8.98 18.42
C PHE A 32 1.22 7.55 18.79
N TYR A 33 2.08 6.54 18.63
CA TYR A 33 1.73 5.16 18.94
C TYR A 33 2.23 4.70 20.31
N ILE A 34 3.50 4.92 20.64
CA ILE A 34 4.08 4.37 21.87
C ILE A 34 3.66 5.19 23.08
N VAL A 35 3.89 6.50 23.06
CA VAL A 35 3.58 7.36 24.22
C VAL A 35 2.07 7.36 24.51
N ASN A 36 1.24 7.57 23.48
CA ASN A 36 -0.22 7.52 23.66
C ASN A 36 -0.72 6.11 24.01
N GLY A 37 -0.13 5.05 23.45
CA GLY A 37 -0.50 3.67 23.76
C GLY A 37 -0.23 3.32 25.22
N VAL A 38 0.96 3.64 25.72
CA VAL A 38 1.33 3.43 27.13
C VAL A 38 0.46 4.27 28.05
N ALA A 39 0.22 5.54 27.71
CA ALA A 39 -0.69 6.39 28.48
C ALA A 39 -2.12 5.81 28.54
N GLY A 40 -2.62 5.30 27.43
CA GLY A 40 -3.94 4.64 27.38
C GLY A 40 -4.02 3.39 28.24
N ILE A 41 -3.00 2.52 28.19
CA ILE A 41 -2.91 1.32 29.05
C ILE A 41 -2.90 1.73 30.52
N PHE A 42 -2.06 2.70 30.88
CA PHE A 42 -1.95 3.20 32.25
C PHE A 42 -3.28 3.76 32.76
N ILE A 43 -3.98 4.57 31.96
CA ILE A 43 -5.30 5.13 32.34
C ILE A 43 -6.33 4.01 32.54
N MET A 44 -6.37 3.02 31.64
CA MET A 44 -7.31 1.91 31.77
C MET A 44 -7.07 1.08 33.03
N GLU A 45 -5.81 0.78 33.36
CA GLU A 45 -5.47 -0.02 34.54
C GLU A 45 -5.69 0.74 35.86
N THR A 46 -5.41 2.05 35.89
CA THR A 46 -5.47 2.85 37.13
C THR A 46 -6.83 3.48 37.41
N VAL A 47 -7.50 4.00 36.38
CA VAL A 47 -8.74 4.78 36.53
C VAL A 47 -9.98 3.91 36.35
N PHE A 48 -9.90 2.84 35.55
CA PHE A 48 -11.03 1.95 35.26
C PHE A 48 -10.74 0.49 35.63
N PRO A 49 -10.41 0.20 36.90
CA PRO A 49 -10.10 -1.16 37.33
C PRO A 49 -11.30 -2.08 37.07
N GLY A 50 -11.07 -3.15 36.32
CA GLY A 50 -12.10 -4.13 35.93
C GLY A 50 -12.58 -4.03 34.48
N LEU A 51 -12.31 -2.92 33.78
CA LEU A 51 -12.48 -2.87 32.33
C LEU A 51 -11.22 -3.39 31.65
N LYS A 52 -11.39 -4.35 30.74
CA LYS A 52 -10.28 -4.78 29.88
C LYS A 52 -9.88 -3.60 28.98
N ALA A 53 -8.58 -3.44 28.73
CA ALA A 53 -8.05 -2.54 27.71
C ALA A 53 -8.36 -3.09 26.30
N SER A 54 -9.65 -3.18 25.98
CA SER A 54 -10.22 -3.62 24.71
C SER A 54 -11.01 -2.48 24.09
N GLU A 55 -11.34 -2.60 22.80
CA GLU A 55 -12.15 -1.60 22.09
C GLU A 55 -13.48 -1.30 22.81
N GLN A 56 -14.14 -2.35 23.30
CA GLN A 56 -15.37 -2.23 24.10
C GLN A 56 -15.12 -1.58 25.46
N GLY A 57 -14.07 -1.98 26.17
CA GLY A 57 -13.74 -1.43 27.48
C GLY A 57 -13.36 0.05 27.42
N ILE A 58 -12.67 0.48 26.37
CA ILE A 58 -12.33 1.89 26.12
C ILE A 58 -13.61 2.69 25.83
N ALA A 59 -14.50 2.17 24.97
CA ALA A 59 -15.78 2.84 24.69
C ALA A 59 -16.62 2.97 25.97
N GLU A 60 -16.68 1.92 26.80
CA GLU A 60 -17.39 1.93 28.08
C GLU A 60 -16.76 2.92 29.08
N ALA A 61 -15.43 2.98 29.15
CA ALA A 61 -14.71 3.94 29.99
C ALA A 61 -15.02 5.40 29.60
N VAL A 62 -15.04 5.69 28.29
CA VAL A 62 -15.40 7.03 27.77
C VAL A 62 -16.86 7.36 28.06
N LEU A 63 -17.78 6.41 27.89
CA LEU A 63 -19.20 6.61 28.19
C LEU A 63 -19.45 6.82 29.69
N LYS A 64 -18.83 6.02 30.56
CA LYS A 64 -18.96 6.13 32.02
C LYS A 64 -18.39 7.45 32.56
N SER A 65 -17.30 7.95 31.95
CA SER A 65 -16.66 9.20 32.39
C SER A 65 -17.34 10.46 31.85
N SER A 66 -17.78 10.46 30.58
CA SER A 66 -18.20 11.68 29.86
C SER A 66 -19.67 11.69 29.42
N GLY A 67 -20.41 10.61 29.68
CA GLY A 67 -21.83 10.48 29.36
C GLY A 67 -22.14 10.77 27.88
N VAL A 68 -23.11 11.65 27.64
CA VAL A 68 -23.57 12.04 26.29
C VAL A 68 -22.48 12.69 25.46
N VAL A 69 -21.59 13.47 26.07
CA VAL A 69 -20.46 14.11 25.36
C VAL A 69 -19.48 13.05 24.86
N GLY A 70 -19.19 12.05 25.69
CA GLY A 70 -18.39 10.88 25.31
C GLY A 70 -19.03 10.09 24.17
N LEU A 71 -20.34 9.89 24.21
CA LEU A 71 -21.08 9.23 23.13
C LEU A 71 -20.96 10.00 21.80
N LEU A 72 -21.17 11.31 21.81
CA LEU A 72 -21.02 12.14 20.61
C LEU A 72 -19.60 12.11 20.07
N PHE A 73 -18.60 12.16 20.95
CA PHE A 73 -17.19 12.02 20.59
C PHE A 73 -16.89 10.68 19.92
N ILE A 74 -17.38 9.57 20.48
CA ILE A 74 -17.24 8.22 19.88
C ILE A 74 -17.91 8.20 18.51
N ILE A 75 -19.14 8.70 18.38
CA ILE A 75 -19.86 8.71 17.11
C ILE A 75 -19.08 9.47 16.04
N VAL A 76 -18.58 10.67 16.35
CA VAL A 76 -17.84 11.50 15.38
C VAL A 76 -16.51 10.86 15.02
N SER A 77 -15.73 10.40 16.00
CA SER A 77 -14.43 9.77 15.78
C SER A 77 -14.56 8.48 14.96
N GLN A 78 -15.48 7.60 15.35
CA GLN A 78 -15.71 6.32 14.66
C GLN A 78 -16.26 6.53 13.24
N LYS A 79 -17.20 7.45 13.04
CA LYS A 79 -17.70 7.78 11.68
C LYS A 79 -16.56 8.26 10.78
N ARG A 80 -15.66 9.11 11.28
CA ARG A 80 -14.52 9.62 10.50
C ARG A 80 -13.54 8.51 10.13
N ILE A 81 -13.16 7.68 11.10
CA ILE A 81 -12.22 6.56 10.88
C ILE A 81 -12.82 5.54 9.91
N ASN A 82 -14.07 5.13 10.14
CA ASN A 82 -14.73 4.15 9.27
C ASN A 82 -14.94 4.69 7.86
N THR A 83 -15.29 5.97 7.68
CA THR A 83 -15.40 6.58 6.35
C THR A 83 -14.09 6.50 5.57
N ALA A 84 -12.95 6.78 6.23
CA ALA A 84 -11.64 6.66 5.60
C ALA A 84 -11.31 5.20 5.23
N ASN A 85 -11.63 4.24 6.10
CA ASN A 85 -11.43 2.81 5.83
C ASN A 85 -12.29 2.31 4.66
N TYR A 86 -13.57 2.67 4.62
CA TYR A 86 -14.47 2.34 3.51
C TYR A 86 -14.01 2.97 2.18
N TYR A 87 -13.56 4.22 2.23
CA TYR A 87 -13.02 4.91 1.06
C TYR A 87 -11.84 4.12 0.47
N MET A 88 -10.85 3.78 1.29
CA MET A 88 -9.66 3.05 0.85
C MET A 88 -9.99 1.62 0.41
N ALA A 89 -10.86 0.92 1.13
CA ALA A 89 -11.29 -0.42 0.76
C ALA A 89 -12.00 -0.43 -0.61
N SER A 90 -12.87 0.56 -0.89
CA SER A 90 -13.56 0.67 -2.19
C SER A 90 -12.58 0.92 -3.35
N LEU A 91 -11.55 1.74 -3.14
CA LEU A 91 -10.53 2.02 -4.15
C LEU A 91 -9.64 0.81 -4.41
N ASN A 92 -9.19 0.14 -3.34
CA ASN A 92 -8.38 -1.06 -3.46
C ASN A 92 -9.15 -2.20 -4.15
N MET A 93 -10.45 -2.36 -3.84
CA MET A 93 -11.31 -3.34 -4.50
C MET A 93 -11.50 -3.02 -5.99
N ALA A 94 -11.77 -1.75 -6.33
CA ALA A 94 -11.87 -1.32 -7.73
C ALA A 94 -10.57 -1.58 -8.51
N GLY A 95 -9.42 -1.26 -7.91
CA GLY A 95 -8.11 -1.50 -8.51
C GLY A 95 -7.71 -2.98 -8.59
N PHE A 96 -8.18 -3.81 -7.65
CA PHE A 96 -8.03 -5.27 -7.72
C PHE A 96 -8.89 -5.85 -8.85
N ALA A 97 -10.16 -5.47 -8.93
CA ALA A 97 -11.07 -5.97 -9.95
C ALA A 97 -10.67 -5.52 -11.36
N SER A 98 -10.18 -4.29 -11.51
CA SER A 98 -9.70 -3.79 -12.81
C SER A 98 -8.46 -4.53 -13.30
N ARG A 99 -7.52 -4.87 -12.39
CA ARG A 99 -6.27 -5.57 -12.74
C ARG A 99 -6.41 -7.08 -12.80
N GLY A 100 -7.16 -7.67 -11.89
CA GLY A 100 -7.32 -9.11 -11.73
C GLY A 100 -8.44 -9.70 -12.60
N LEU A 101 -9.55 -8.97 -12.76
CA LEU A 101 -10.74 -9.44 -13.48
C LEU A 101 -11.04 -8.64 -14.77
N GLY A 102 -10.31 -7.55 -15.03
CA GLY A 102 -10.59 -6.65 -16.16
C GLY A 102 -11.87 -5.83 -16.01
N LEU A 103 -12.50 -5.83 -14.83
CA LEU A 103 -13.80 -5.19 -14.60
C LEU A 103 -13.63 -3.69 -14.29
N ARG A 104 -14.10 -2.84 -15.20
CA ARG A 104 -14.07 -1.37 -15.07
C ARG A 104 -15.46 -0.82 -14.77
N LEU A 105 -15.89 -1.01 -13.53
CA LEU A 105 -17.21 -0.54 -13.07
C LEU A 105 -17.13 0.83 -12.39
N PRO A 106 -18.22 1.63 -12.40
CA PRO A 106 -18.31 2.87 -11.67
C PRO A 106 -18.02 2.69 -10.18
N ARG A 107 -17.37 3.70 -9.59
CA ARG A 107 -16.98 3.69 -8.17
C ARG A 107 -18.13 3.36 -7.20
N ALA A 108 -19.33 3.84 -7.49
CA ALA A 108 -20.50 3.60 -6.65
C ALA A 108 -20.78 2.10 -6.44
N ILE A 109 -20.56 1.28 -7.46
CA ILE A 109 -20.76 -0.17 -7.37
C ILE A 109 -19.79 -0.79 -6.35
N TRP A 110 -18.52 -0.39 -6.38
CA TRP A 110 -17.51 -0.90 -5.43
C TRP A 110 -17.76 -0.43 -4.00
N VAL A 111 -18.30 0.79 -3.82
CA VAL A 111 -18.71 1.28 -2.49
C VAL A 111 -19.87 0.45 -1.94
N ILE A 112 -20.89 0.17 -2.76
CA ILE A 112 -22.03 -0.67 -2.37
C ILE A 112 -21.57 -2.10 -2.06
N PHE A 113 -20.73 -2.67 -2.92
CA PHE A 113 -20.20 -4.03 -2.74
C PHE A 113 -19.41 -4.16 -1.43
N VAL A 114 -18.42 -3.29 -1.20
CA VAL A 114 -17.63 -3.29 0.04
C VAL A 114 -18.52 -3.00 1.26
N GLY A 115 -19.48 -2.08 1.13
CA GLY A 115 -20.50 -1.81 2.16
C GLY A 115 -21.27 -3.06 2.55
N GLY A 116 -21.77 -3.80 1.55
CA GLY A 116 -22.47 -5.07 1.74
C GLY A 116 -21.58 -6.14 2.39
N CYS A 117 -20.34 -6.32 1.94
CA CYS A 117 -19.41 -7.28 2.55
C CYS A 117 -19.15 -6.97 4.03
N VAL A 118 -18.88 -5.70 4.36
CA VAL A 118 -18.63 -5.30 5.75
C VAL A 118 -19.89 -5.46 6.60
N TYR A 119 -21.06 -5.08 6.07
CA TYR A 119 -22.33 -5.29 6.78
C TYR A 119 -22.56 -6.77 7.08
N SER A 120 -22.38 -7.65 6.10
CA SER A 120 -22.49 -9.10 6.28
C SER A 120 -21.50 -9.65 7.31
N LEU A 121 -20.26 -9.15 7.32
CA LEU A 121 -19.27 -9.53 8.35
C LEU A 121 -19.68 -9.06 9.75
N MET A 122 -20.28 -7.88 9.87
CA MET A 122 -20.77 -7.36 11.15
C MET A 122 -22.00 -8.10 11.67
N LEU A 123 -22.76 -8.79 10.81
CA LEU A 123 -23.82 -9.72 11.23
C LEU A 123 -23.27 -11.00 11.87
N THR A 124 -21.98 -11.28 11.70
CA THR A 124 -21.31 -12.41 12.37
C THR A 124 -20.74 -12.00 13.72
N ASN A 125 -20.27 -12.97 14.53
CA ASN A 125 -19.58 -12.68 15.78
C ASN A 125 -18.12 -12.24 15.53
N VAL A 126 -17.94 -11.04 14.94
CA VAL A 126 -16.62 -10.52 14.55
C VAL A 126 -15.63 -10.48 15.71
N PHE A 127 -16.09 -10.19 16.93
CA PHE A 127 -15.25 -10.13 18.11
C PHE A 127 -14.58 -11.47 18.45
N SER A 128 -15.18 -12.60 18.07
CA SER A 128 -14.59 -13.93 18.30
C SER A 128 -13.30 -14.16 17.51
N TYR A 129 -13.13 -13.51 16.35
CA TYR A 129 -11.99 -13.71 15.47
C TYR A 129 -11.24 -12.41 15.13
N LEU A 130 -11.67 -11.26 15.68
CA LEU A 130 -11.06 -9.95 15.41
C LEU A 130 -9.58 -9.92 15.78
N LEU A 131 -9.22 -10.35 16.99
CA LEU A 131 -7.82 -10.38 17.44
C LEU A 131 -6.95 -11.29 16.56
N LYS A 132 -7.53 -12.40 16.11
CA LYS A 132 -6.87 -13.35 15.20
C LYS A 132 -6.62 -12.73 13.84
N ALA A 133 -7.64 -12.09 13.25
CA ALA A 133 -7.51 -11.37 11.99
C ALA A 133 -6.52 -10.20 12.07
N LEU A 134 -6.49 -9.48 13.20
CA LEU A 134 -5.52 -8.42 13.47
C LEU A 134 -4.09 -8.97 13.58
N ALA A 135 -3.90 -10.15 14.18
CA ALA A 135 -2.59 -10.80 14.23
C ALA A 135 -2.11 -11.19 12.82
N TRP A 136 -2.98 -11.75 11.98
CA TRP A 136 -2.68 -12.05 10.57
C TRP A 136 -2.34 -10.79 9.78
N GLN A 137 -3.13 -9.72 9.96
CA GLN A 137 -2.85 -8.43 9.34
C GLN A 137 -1.52 -7.84 9.83
N GLY A 138 -1.22 -8.01 11.12
CA GLY A 138 0.03 -7.56 11.74
C GLY A 138 1.25 -8.13 11.03
N VAL A 139 1.32 -9.46 10.87
CA VAL A 139 2.44 -10.11 10.16
C VAL A 139 2.51 -9.70 8.68
N ALA A 140 1.38 -9.54 8.01
CA ALA A 140 1.36 -9.09 6.61
C ALA A 140 1.90 -7.66 6.44
N VAL A 141 1.48 -6.74 7.32
CA VAL A 141 1.91 -5.34 7.31
C VAL A 141 3.39 -5.22 7.68
N THR A 142 3.86 -5.95 8.71
CA THR A 142 5.27 -5.88 9.09
C THR A 142 6.19 -6.49 8.02
N SER A 143 5.77 -7.58 7.37
CA SER A 143 6.45 -8.10 6.16
C SER A 143 6.58 -7.05 5.07
N TRP A 144 5.49 -6.36 4.75
CA TRP A 144 5.47 -5.33 3.72
C TRP A 144 6.40 -4.15 4.06
N VAL A 145 6.37 -3.66 5.30
CA VAL A 145 7.25 -2.58 5.78
C VAL A 145 8.71 -3.02 5.75
N ALA A 146 9.02 -4.24 6.18
CA ALA A 146 10.38 -4.77 6.16
C ALA A 146 10.95 -4.84 4.74
N ILE A 147 10.17 -5.35 3.78
CA ILE A 147 10.53 -5.38 2.36
C ILE A 147 10.84 -3.97 1.84
N LEU A 148 9.97 -3.01 2.15
CA LEU A 148 10.13 -1.62 1.72
C LEU A 148 11.40 -0.99 2.31
N MET A 149 11.66 -1.19 3.60
CA MET A 149 12.89 -0.71 4.26
C MET A 149 14.14 -1.36 3.65
N THR A 150 14.13 -2.68 3.43
CA THR A 150 15.23 -3.39 2.78
C THR A 150 15.46 -2.90 1.36
N HIS A 151 14.40 -2.63 0.59
CA HIS A 151 14.52 -2.09 -0.76
C HIS A 151 15.25 -0.74 -0.77
N TYR A 152 14.88 0.18 0.11
CA TYR A 152 15.55 1.48 0.25
C TYR A 152 17.00 1.35 0.74
N ALA A 153 17.28 0.40 1.63
CA ALA A 153 18.64 0.16 2.13
C ALA A 153 19.58 -0.36 1.02
N ILE A 154 19.08 -1.25 0.15
CA ILE A 154 19.86 -1.79 -0.99
C ILE A 154 20.03 -0.73 -2.09
N HIS A 155 19.03 0.14 -2.30
CA HIS A 155 19.03 1.12 -3.38
C HIS A 155 18.89 2.57 -2.89
N PRO A 156 19.89 3.09 -2.15
CA PRO A 156 19.81 4.39 -1.48
C PRO A 156 19.76 5.60 -2.43
N ARG A 157 20.06 5.41 -3.73
CA ARG A 157 20.17 6.49 -4.73
C ARG A 157 19.09 6.47 -5.81
N ILE A 158 17.99 5.74 -5.65
CA ILE A 158 16.92 5.74 -6.66
C ILE A 158 16.22 7.10 -6.65
N GLN A 159 16.52 7.92 -7.66
CA GLN A 159 15.91 9.24 -7.83
C GLN A 159 14.52 9.16 -8.47
N HIS A 160 14.20 8.09 -9.22
CA HIS A 160 12.92 7.93 -9.91
C HIS A 160 12.46 6.47 -9.91
N PHE A 161 11.45 6.16 -9.09
CA PHE A 161 10.77 4.87 -9.16
C PHE A 161 9.87 4.85 -10.39
N GLU A 162 10.06 3.88 -11.27
CA GLU A 162 9.10 3.66 -12.34
C GLU A 162 7.87 2.96 -11.77
N PHE A 163 6.70 3.57 -11.94
CA PHE A 163 5.41 3.09 -11.43
C PHE A 163 4.37 2.92 -12.54
N ARG A 164 4.65 3.37 -13.76
CA ARG A 164 3.69 3.31 -14.87
C ARG A 164 3.40 1.84 -15.25
N PRO A 165 2.12 1.44 -15.34
CA PRO A 165 1.72 0.04 -15.57
C PRO A 165 2.36 -0.62 -16.80
N GLY A 166 2.64 0.17 -17.85
CA GLY A 166 3.27 -0.30 -19.08
C GLY A 166 4.80 -0.41 -19.03
N ARG A 167 5.44 -0.09 -17.90
CA ARG A 167 6.91 -0.10 -17.75
C ARG A 167 7.40 -1.01 -16.64
N VAL A 168 6.52 -1.36 -15.71
CA VAL A 168 6.78 -2.32 -14.64
C VAL A 168 6.14 -3.67 -14.95
N ARG A 169 6.77 -4.75 -14.49
CA ARG A 169 6.15 -6.08 -14.58
C ARG A 169 4.99 -6.18 -13.58
N ALA A 170 3.93 -6.87 -13.97
CA ALA A 170 2.76 -7.07 -13.14
C ALA A 170 3.09 -7.76 -11.80
N VAL A 171 4.02 -8.72 -11.82
CA VAL A 171 4.52 -9.41 -10.62
C VAL A 171 6.01 -9.15 -10.51
N MET A 172 6.41 -8.41 -9.48
CA MET A 172 7.80 -8.20 -9.14
C MET A 172 8.29 -9.27 -8.17
N PRO A 173 9.60 -9.56 -8.11
CA PRO A 173 10.14 -10.58 -7.20
C PRO A 173 9.79 -10.33 -5.72
N GLY A 174 9.61 -9.07 -5.32
CA GLY A 174 9.15 -8.71 -3.98
C GLY A 174 7.75 -9.22 -3.62
N ALA A 175 6.89 -9.48 -4.61
CA ALA A 175 5.58 -10.09 -4.38
C ALA A 175 5.71 -11.51 -3.79
N TRP A 176 6.74 -12.26 -4.17
CA TRP A 176 6.99 -13.59 -3.60
C TRP A 176 7.50 -13.51 -2.16
N ALA A 177 8.36 -12.53 -1.85
CA ALA A 177 8.85 -12.31 -0.49
C ALA A 177 7.71 -12.00 0.49
N ILE A 178 6.76 -11.14 0.10
CA ILE A 178 5.61 -10.79 0.96
C ILE A 178 4.67 -11.99 1.13
N LEU A 179 4.36 -12.73 0.06
CA LEU A 179 3.48 -13.90 0.14
C LEU A 179 4.10 -15.00 1.03
N PHE A 180 5.37 -15.31 0.82
CA PHE A 180 6.09 -16.30 1.61
C PHE A 180 6.14 -15.92 3.08
N SER A 181 6.62 -14.71 3.41
CA SER A 181 6.75 -14.27 4.80
C SER A 181 5.40 -14.16 5.52
N THR A 182 4.35 -13.70 4.83
CA THR A 182 3.00 -13.63 5.39
C THR A 182 2.44 -15.03 5.66
N ALA A 183 2.62 -15.98 4.74
CA ALA A 183 2.18 -17.36 4.92
C ALA A 183 2.88 -18.04 6.11
N VAL A 184 4.19 -17.83 6.26
CA VAL A 184 4.96 -18.31 7.42
C VAL A 184 4.45 -17.66 8.72
N GLY A 185 4.14 -16.36 8.70
CA GLY A 185 3.59 -15.65 9.86
C GLY A 185 2.24 -16.19 10.30
N ILE A 186 1.33 -16.39 9.35
CA ILE A 186 0.02 -17.02 9.63
C ILE A 186 0.21 -18.44 10.15
N TYR A 187 1.13 -19.21 9.57
CA TYR A 187 1.41 -20.57 10.04
C TYR A 187 1.88 -20.60 11.49
N ILE A 188 2.80 -19.71 11.88
CA ILE A 188 3.28 -19.60 13.27
C ILE A 188 2.13 -19.23 14.21
N ILE A 189 1.27 -18.28 13.83
CA ILE A 189 0.15 -17.83 14.67
C ILE A 189 -0.90 -18.92 14.86
N GLU A 190 -1.16 -19.74 13.83
CA GLU A 190 -2.22 -20.75 13.85
C GLU A 190 -1.81 -22.08 14.45
N PHE A 191 -0.62 -22.57 14.10
CA PHE A 191 -0.24 -23.97 14.32
C PHE A 191 0.80 -24.15 15.42
N CYS A 192 1.42 -23.07 15.91
CA CYS A 192 2.36 -23.16 17.02
C CYS A 192 1.69 -22.94 18.39
N ALA A 193 2.35 -23.43 19.43
CA ALA A 193 1.84 -23.33 20.80
C ALA A 193 1.76 -21.86 21.25
N LYS A 194 0.57 -21.45 21.69
CA LYS A 194 0.33 -20.12 22.26
C LYS A 194 1.13 -19.94 23.56
N GLY A 195 1.62 -18.73 23.81
CA GLY A 195 2.41 -18.40 24.99
C GLY A 195 3.88 -18.79 24.90
N VAL A 196 4.35 -19.21 23.72
CA VAL A 196 5.78 -19.33 23.44
C VAL A 196 6.28 -18.04 22.80
N TRP A 197 7.45 -17.58 23.24
CA TRP A 197 8.02 -16.28 22.86
C TRP A 197 8.03 -16.03 21.34
N TYR A 198 8.30 -17.02 20.50
CA TYR A 198 8.35 -16.80 19.06
C TYR A 198 6.97 -16.55 18.42
N VAL A 199 5.88 -16.97 19.07
CA VAL A 199 4.51 -16.65 18.63
C VAL A 199 4.16 -15.22 19.02
N ASP A 200 4.51 -14.80 20.23
CA ASP A 200 4.26 -13.44 20.72
C ASP A 200 5.11 -12.40 19.98
N PHE A 201 6.33 -12.77 19.60
CA PHE A 201 7.26 -11.95 18.81
C PHE A 201 7.18 -12.22 17.29
N ALA A 202 6.14 -12.92 16.83
CA ALA A 202 6.00 -13.29 15.41
C ALA A 202 6.15 -12.10 14.45
N PRO A 203 5.54 -10.90 14.67
CA PRO A 203 5.70 -9.79 13.73
C PRO A 203 7.16 -9.34 13.51
N ILE A 204 8.01 -9.43 14.55
CA ILE A 204 9.44 -9.08 14.46
C ILE A 204 10.23 -10.14 13.72
N ILE A 205 10.00 -11.42 14.04
CA ILE A 205 10.64 -12.56 13.37
C ILE A 205 10.28 -12.56 11.88
N ILE A 206 9.01 -12.36 11.57
CA ILE A 206 8.50 -12.29 10.20
C ILE A 206 9.07 -11.10 9.43
N SER A 207 9.29 -9.95 10.10
CA SER A 207 9.98 -8.82 9.47
C SER A 207 11.40 -9.20 9.04
N ALA A 208 12.14 -9.92 9.88
CA ALA A 208 13.49 -10.39 9.54
C ALA A 208 13.46 -11.40 8.38
N ILE A 209 12.51 -12.34 8.38
CA ILE A 209 12.32 -13.31 7.30
C ILE A 209 11.94 -12.60 5.99
N ALA A 210 11.06 -11.61 6.04
CA ALA A 210 10.64 -10.82 4.88
C ALA A 210 11.82 -10.03 4.29
N ALA A 211 12.63 -9.38 5.13
CA ALA A 211 13.84 -8.67 4.72
C ALA A 211 14.86 -9.62 4.06
N LEU A 212 15.15 -10.75 4.69
CA LEU A 212 16.10 -11.74 4.18
C LEU A 212 15.63 -12.35 2.85
N SER A 213 14.37 -12.81 2.79
CA SER A 213 13.80 -13.39 1.57
C SER A 213 13.81 -12.39 0.42
N TYR A 214 13.46 -11.12 0.68
CA TYR A 214 13.52 -10.07 -0.33
C TYR A 214 14.94 -9.80 -0.82
N TRP A 215 15.92 -9.70 0.09
CA TRP A 215 17.32 -9.50 -0.26
C TRP A 215 17.87 -10.65 -1.13
N LEU A 216 17.57 -11.91 -0.75
CA LEU A 216 17.98 -13.09 -1.52
C LEU A 216 17.33 -13.12 -2.92
N ILE A 217 16.04 -12.84 -2.99
CA ILE A 217 15.29 -12.86 -4.24
C ILE A 217 15.78 -11.77 -5.20
N THR A 218 16.01 -10.55 -4.70
CA THR A 218 16.47 -9.43 -5.54
C THR A 218 17.90 -9.61 -6.04
N LYS A 219 18.77 -10.29 -5.28
CA LYS A 219 20.12 -10.65 -5.73
C LYS A 219 20.10 -11.68 -6.87
N SER A 220 19.15 -12.62 -6.81
CA SER A 220 19.04 -13.71 -7.79
C SER A 220 18.20 -13.35 -9.02
N VAL A 221 17.22 -12.47 -8.88
CA VAL A 221 16.25 -12.12 -9.92
C VAL A 221 16.28 -10.62 -10.21
N HIS A 222 16.92 -10.25 -11.32
CA HIS A 222 16.89 -8.88 -11.81
C HIS A 222 15.60 -8.63 -12.57
N GLY A 223 14.68 -7.85 -11.98
CA GLY A 223 13.51 -7.34 -12.67
C GLY A 223 13.91 -6.30 -13.71
N ARG A 224 14.23 -6.72 -14.94
CA ARG A 224 14.47 -5.76 -16.03
C ARG A 224 13.15 -5.02 -16.35
N PRO A 225 13.17 -3.68 -16.42
CA PRO A 225 11.99 -2.90 -16.80
C PRO A 225 11.55 -3.26 -18.22
N ILE A 226 10.27 -3.07 -18.50
CA ILE A 226 9.70 -3.32 -19.83
C ILE A 226 10.27 -2.26 -20.79
N ARG A 227 10.84 -2.71 -21.92
CA ARG A 227 11.40 -1.79 -22.92
C ARG A 227 10.27 -1.16 -23.72
N ARG A 228 10.32 0.15 -23.89
CA ARG A 228 9.31 0.96 -24.60
C ARG A 228 9.97 1.79 -25.69
N ALA A 229 9.22 2.10 -26.75
CA ALA A 229 9.75 2.89 -27.87
C ALA A 229 9.73 4.40 -27.59
N GLY A 230 8.61 4.94 -27.08
CA GLY A 230 8.48 6.34 -26.69
C GLY A 230 8.76 6.58 -25.21
N GLU A 231 9.13 7.80 -24.83
CA GLU A 231 9.22 8.25 -23.42
C GLU A 231 8.74 9.71 -23.34
N PRO A 232 7.47 9.95 -22.95
CA PRO A 232 6.93 11.31 -22.86
C PRO A 232 7.74 12.21 -21.93
N ARG A 233 8.41 11.63 -20.92
CA ARG A 233 9.23 12.38 -19.97
C ARG A 233 10.48 13.01 -20.59
N SER A 234 10.97 12.50 -21.73
CA SER A 234 12.11 13.10 -22.43
C SER A 234 11.75 14.26 -23.36
N GLU A 235 10.46 14.43 -23.65
CA GLU A 235 9.96 15.50 -24.53
C GLU A 235 9.67 16.81 -23.77
N VAL A 236 9.65 16.74 -22.44
CA VAL A 236 9.27 17.84 -21.55
C VAL A 236 10.47 18.33 -20.74
N THR A 237 10.55 19.65 -20.53
CA THR A 237 11.65 20.27 -19.75
C THR A 237 11.48 20.04 -18.25
N ASP A 238 10.24 20.09 -17.76
CA ASP A 238 9.89 19.83 -16.37
C ASP A 238 8.72 18.84 -16.29
N VAL A 239 9.07 17.63 -15.87
CA VAL A 239 8.17 16.48 -15.79
C VAL A 239 7.08 16.67 -14.72
N TRP A 240 7.29 17.55 -13.74
CA TRP A 240 6.37 17.76 -12.60
C TRP A 240 5.38 18.91 -12.81
N SER A 241 5.70 19.89 -13.65
CA SER A 241 4.82 21.04 -13.93
C SER A 241 4.08 20.93 -15.25
N GLN A 242 4.64 20.24 -16.25
CA GLN A 242 4.02 20.13 -17.56
C GLN A 242 2.91 19.08 -17.56
N HIS A 243 1.80 19.42 -18.21
CA HIS A 243 0.62 18.57 -18.28
C HIS A 243 0.37 18.10 -19.71
N ILE A 244 0.12 16.79 -19.88
CA ILE A 244 -0.16 16.16 -21.17
C ILE A 244 -1.58 15.62 -21.16
N LYS A 245 -2.32 15.83 -22.25
CA LYS A 245 -3.72 15.39 -22.39
C LYS A 245 -3.77 13.90 -22.73
N CYS A 246 -4.52 13.12 -21.94
CA CYS A 246 -4.76 11.71 -22.21
C CYS A 246 -5.77 11.55 -23.35
N HIS A 247 -5.48 10.68 -24.33
CA HIS A 247 -6.34 10.44 -25.47
C HIS A 247 -7.63 9.64 -25.15
N ILE A 248 -7.73 9.01 -23.98
CA ILE A 248 -8.89 8.17 -23.59
C ILE A 248 -9.92 8.97 -22.80
N CYS A 249 -9.48 9.69 -21.76
CA CYS A 249 -10.38 10.41 -20.86
C CYS A 249 -10.43 11.92 -21.13
N ASP A 250 -9.66 12.41 -22.09
CA ASP A 250 -9.56 13.83 -22.47
C ASP A 250 -9.13 14.79 -21.34
N ARG A 251 -8.59 14.27 -20.23
CA ARG A 251 -8.07 15.06 -19.11
C ARG A 251 -6.56 15.25 -19.21
N SER A 252 -6.07 16.33 -18.63
CA SER A 252 -4.64 16.65 -18.57
C SER A 252 -4.01 16.17 -17.26
N TYR A 253 -2.87 15.50 -17.36
CA TYR A 253 -2.12 14.94 -16.22
C TYR A 253 -0.67 15.38 -16.28
N THR A 254 -0.02 15.50 -15.12
CA THR A 254 1.42 15.77 -15.03
C THR A 254 2.21 14.75 -15.85
N ALA A 255 3.22 15.19 -16.59
CA ALA A 255 3.99 14.33 -17.50
C ALA A 255 4.62 13.11 -16.80
N ILE A 256 4.88 13.18 -15.48
CA ILE A 256 5.34 12.04 -14.68
C ILE A 256 4.34 10.87 -14.70
N GLU A 257 3.04 11.14 -14.80
CA GLU A 257 1.94 10.17 -14.74
C GLU A 257 1.45 9.73 -16.14
N VAL A 258 2.17 10.09 -17.20
CA VAL A 258 1.78 9.82 -18.58
C VAL A 258 2.77 8.86 -19.25
N ASP A 259 2.25 7.98 -20.09
CA ASP A 259 3.00 7.07 -20.94
C ASP A 259 2.52 7.18 -22.40
N CYS A 260 3.21 6.54 -23.34
CA CYS A 260 2.74 6.39 -24.72
C CYS A 260 1.91 5.12 -24.86
N ASP A 261 0.82 5.15 -25.62
CA ASP A 261 -0.01 3.99 -25.93
C ASP A 261 0.36 3.37 -27.30
N PRO A 262 1.02 2.20 -27.32
CA PRO A 262 1.41 1.54 -28.57
C PRO A 262 0.21 1.00 -29.36
N SER A 263 -0.98 0.85 -28.74
CA SER A 263 -2.18 0.43 -29.45
C SER A 263 -2.82 1.54 -30.30
N THR A 264 -2.43 2.80 -30.06
CA THR A 264 -2.99 3.98 -30.73
C THR A 264 -1.90 4.92 -31.24
N ASP A 265 -0.87 4.36 -31.90
CA ASP A 265 0.22 5.11 -32.53
C ASP A 265 0.99 6.03 -31.54
N GLN A 266 1.31 5.49 -30.37
CA GLN A 266 2.06 6.16 -29.29
C GLN A 266 1.41 7.40 -28.71
N LYS A 267 0.10 7.59 -28.88
CA LYS A 267 -0.65 8.69 -28.24
C LYS A 267 -0.53 8.65 -26.72
N ALA A 268 -0.54 9.83 -26.09
CA ALA A 268 -0.42 9.96 -24.65
C ALA A 268 -1.58 9.27 -23.90
N ILE A 269 -1.25 8.46 -22.89
CA ILE A 269 -2.19 7.77 -22.01
C ILE A 269 -1.80 8.03 -20.54
N CYS A 270 -2.77 8.41 -19.71
CA CYS A 270 -2.50 8.60 -18.28
C CYS A 270 -2.43 7.25 -17.56
N THR A 271 -1.72 7.22 -16.42
CA THR A 271 -1.52 6.02 -15.61
C THR A 271 -2.85 5.38 -15.20
N GLY A 272 -3.88 6.17 -14.88
CA GLY A 272 -5.20 5.66 -14.53
C GLY A 272 -5.94 4.97 -15.69
N CYS A 273 -5.88 5.52 -16.92
CA CYS A 273 -6.49 4.88 -18.09
C CYS A 273 -5.68 3.68 -18.57
N ALA A 274 -4.35 3.71 -18.40
CA ALA A 274 -3.45 2.59 -18.66
C ALA A 274 -3.68 1.42 -17.68
N GLU A 275 -4.01 1.72 -16.43
CA GLU A 275 -4.26 0.72 -15.39
C GLU A 275 -5.47 -0.17 -15.75
N GLY A 276 -5.23 -1.46 -15.93
CA GLY A 276 -6.26 -2.43 -16.31
C GLY A 276 -6.78 -2.27 -17.75
N ASN A 277 -6.08 -1.56 -18.64
CA ASN A 277 -6.43 -1.53 -20.06
C ASN A 277 -5.76 -2.72 -20.75
N HIS A 278 -6.54 -3.78 -20.99
CA HIS A 278 -6.00 -5.00 -21.59
C HIS A 278 -5.42 -4.77 -22.99
N ALA A 279 -6.03 -3.92 -23.83
CA ALA A 279 -5.51 -3.61 -25.16
C ALA A 279 -4.14 -2.92 -25.09
N PHE A 280 -4.02 -1.89 -24.23
CA PHE A 280 -2.75 -1.22 -23.95
C PHE A 280 -1.70 -2.20 -23.44
N LEU A 281 -2.00 -2.97 -22.39
CA LEU A 281 -1.03 -3.88 -21.76
C LEU A 281 -0.55 -5.00 -22.71
N GLN A 282 -1.43 -5.48 -23.59
CA GLN A 282 -1.06 -6.44 -24.64
C GLN A 282 -0.14 -5.80 -25.69
N ALA A 283 -0.48 -4.60 -26.17
CA ALA A 283 0.34 -3.88 -27.14
C ALA A 283 1.74 -3.54 -26.58
N VAL A 284 1.82 -3.15 -25.30
CA VAL A 284 3.08 -2.94 -24.58
C VAL A 284 3.95 -4.21 -24.56
N LYS A 285 3.34 -5.37 -24.29
CA LYS A 285 4.06 -6.64 -24.28
C LYS A 285 4.64 -6.98 -25.65
N GLN A 286 3.85 -6.77 -26.71
CA GLN A 286 4.28 -7.00 -28.10
C GLN A 286 5.42 -6.06 -28.50
N GLU A 287 5.30 -4.77 -28.18
CA GLU A 287 6.34 -3.76 -28.43
C GLU A 287 7.66 -4.15 -27.73
N SER A 288 7.59 -4.49 -26.44
CA SER A 288 8.79 -4.87 -25.68
C SER A 288 9.46 -6.14 -26.23
N GLN A 289 8.69 -7.10 -26.74
CA GLN A 289 9.22 -8.31 -27.38
C GLN A 289 9.92 -7.97 -28.70
N ALA A 290 9.30 -7.15 -29.55
CA ALA A 290 9.89 -6.69 -30.81
C ALA A 290 11.21 -5.91 -30.59
N LEU A 291 11.26 -5.05 -29.59
CA LEU A 291 12.46 -4.29 -29.23
C LEU A 291 13.56 -5.18 -28.63
N SER A 292 13.19 -6.24 -27.91
CA SER A 292 14.17 -7.18 -27.34
C SER A 292 14.79 -8.06 -28.45
N GLY A 293 13.99 -8.57 -29.37
CA GLY A 293 14.49 -9.37 -30.49
C GLY A 293 15.42 -8.59 -31.44
N ARG A 294 15.12 -7.31 -31.73
CA ARG A 294 16.01 -6.44 -32.51
C ARG A 294 17.35 -6.15 -31.83
N SER A 295 17.39 -6.18 -30.50
CA SER A 295 18.60 -5.96 -29.71
C SER A 295 19.52 -7.18 -29.75
N GLU A 296 18.96 -8.39 -29.75
CA GLU A 296 19.72 -9.64 -29.86
C GLU A 296 20.26 -9.85 -31.27
N SER A 297 19.48 -9.54 -32.31
CA SER A 297 19.95 -9.64 -33.69
C SER A 297 21.14 -8.71 -33.99
N ARG A 298 21.21 -7.51 -33.40
CA ARG A 298 22.37 -6.60 -33.55
C ARG A 298 23.63 -7.07 -32.82
N LEU A 299 23.51 -7.91 -31.80
CA LEU A 299 24.65 -8.47 -31.07
C LEU A 299 25.29 -9.67 -31.79
N HIS A 300 24.59 -10.31 -32.72
CA HIS A 300 25.12 -11.43 -33.51
C HIS A 300 25.81 -11.02 -34.83
N PHE A 301 25.75 -9.74 -35.20
CA PHE A 301 26.38 -9.19 -36.42
C PHE A 301 27.59 -8.29 -36.14
N ASN A 302 28.03 -8.19 -34.88
CA ASN A 302 29.30 -7.59 -34.46
C ASN A 302 30.17 -8.66 -33.80
#